data_AF-A0A9D4T0A9-F1
#
_entry.id   AF-A0A9D4T0A9-F1
#
_cell.length_a   1.000
_cell.length_b   1.000
_cell.length_c   1.000
_cell.angle_alpha   90.00
_cell.angle_beta   90.00
_cell.angle_gamma   90.00
#
_symmetry.space_group_name_H-M   'P 1'
#
loop_
_entity.id
_entity.type
_entity.pdbx_description
1 polymer ?
#
loop_
_entity_poly.entity_id
_entity_poly.type
_entity_poly.pdbx_seq_one_letter_code
_entity_poly.pdbx_strand_id
1 'polypeptide(L)'
;MDMSTDYVADRPDRVLNYSDADLRKTVNRHLPDKLQQWSKDVIVCLQLRQFARFRDELRSPEKAASLKLYLGAYLVWKMMTFASRRLTHAMQEGKGTPHLVNLYLTVQCTDLINTALPLTVWKFQQDKIHFASRLALFDVYARLRRALVNLVAGHDSDTASKIAQFADTLSLGAFNWTITREQLDDLYAFVPQLRNEKSRTFLELYTEVAVSTLAMLKDPENAHSGSLLHVPHLATNVVYRLLVTREIELSPFAFLWPVFHHEYSAPVNMGLL
;
A
#
# COMPACT_ATOMS: atom_id res chain seq x y z
N MET A 1 -2.10 49.46 28.41
CA MET A 1 -1.79 48.03 28.35
C MET A 1 -2.77 47.41 27.39
N ASP A 2 -2.34 47.20 26.16
CA ASP A 2 -3.05 46.33 25.24
C ASP A 2 -1.99 45.41 24.66
N MET A 3 -2.07 44.13 25.05
CA MET A 3 -1.10 43.10 24.70
C MET A 3 -1.40 42.62 23.29
N SER A 4 -0.97 43.39 22.29
CA SER A 4 -0.72 42.84 20.96
C SER A 4 0.60 42.04 21.01
N THR A 5 0.58 40.88 21.64
CA THR A 5 1.61 39.87 21.40
C THR A 5 1.14 39.01 20.24
N ASP A 6 1.57 39.43 19.06
CA ASP A 6 1.96 38.59 17.92
C ASP A 6 1.69 37.10 18.09
N TYR A 7 0.51 36.65 17.65
CA TYR A 7 0.29 35.27 17.24
C TYR A 7 0.86 35.09 15.81
N VAL A 8 2.09 35.55 15.59
CA VAL A 8 2.90 35.08 14.47
C VAL A 8 3.45 33.75 14.92
N ALA A 9 2.64 32.70 14.76
CA ALA A 9 3.13 31.34 14.82
C ALA A 9 4.32 31.25 13.86
N ASP A 10 5.51 31.09 14.45
CA ASP A 10 6.76 30.82 13.78
C ASP A 10 6.52 29.96 12.54
N ARG A 11 6.85 30.51 11.37
CA ARG A 11 6.83 29.74 10.13
C ARG A 11 7.68 28.49 10.33
N PRO A 12 7.19 27.28 10.01
CA PRO A 12 7.94 26.03 10.14
C PRO A 12 9.10 25.87 9.13
N ASP A 13 9.53 26.96 8.48
CA ASP A 13 10.39 26.97 7.29
C ASP A 13 11.86 26.57 7.53
N ARG A 14 12.25 26.17 8.75
CA ARG A 14 13.64 25.80 9.09
C ARG A 14 13.83 24.43 9.75
N VAL A 15 12.80 23.59 9.78
CA VAL A 15 12.93 22.23 10.34
C VAL A 15 13.80 21.32 9.45
N LEU A 16 13.96 21.66 8.17
CA LEU A 16 14.75 20.90 7.20
C LEU A 16 16.03 21.68 6.87
N ASN A 17 17.20 21.20 7.35
CA ASN A 17 18.51 21.71 6.90
C ASN A 17 18.94 21.11 5.54
N TYR A 18 18.04 20.38 4.88
CA TYR A 18 18.22 19.96 3.51
C TYR A 18 17.50 20.96 2.62
N SER A 19 18.16 21.43 1.58
CA SER A 19 17.43 22.09 0.50
C SER A 19 16.47 21.06 -0.12
N ASP A 20 15.34 21.52 -0.67
CA ASP A 20 14.46 20.67 -1.48
C ASP A 20 15.24 19.92 -2.58
N ALA A 21 16.31 20.55 -3.10
CA ALA A 21 17.19 19.94 -4.08
C ALA A 21 17.97 18.74 -3.52
N ASP A 22 18.44 18.78 -2.27
CA ASP A 22 19.17 17.68 -1.64
C ASP A 22 18.26 16.50 -1.26
N LEU A 23 17.05 16.80 -0.78
CA LEU A 23 16.03 15.78 -0.53
C LEU A 23 15.65 15.09 -1.85
N ARG A 24 15.37 15.87 -2.90
CA ARG A 24 15.05 15.33 -4.23
C ARG A 24 16.20 14.50 -4.79
N LYS A 25 17.44 14.99 -4.70
CA LYS A 25 18.62 14.24 -5.14
C LYS A 25 18.77 12.91 -4.41
N THR A 26 18.49 12.89 -3.10
CA THR A 26 18.56 11.67 -2.30
C THR A 26 17.45 10.69 -2.70
N VAL A 27 16.21 11.17 -2.86
CA VAL A 27 15.08 10.34 -3.30
C VAL A 27 15.30 9.80 -4.71
N ASN A 28 15.69 10.66 -5.66
CA ASN A 28 15.89 10.28 -7.06
C ASN A 28 17.03 9.27 -7.23
N ARG A 29 18.08 9.33 -6.40
CA ARG A 29 19.15 8.32 -6.38
C ARG A 29 18.67 6.91 -6.00
N HIS A 30 17.53 6.80 -5.34
CA HIS A 30 16.95 5.52 -4.93
C HIS A 30 15.82 5.05 -5.86
N LEU A 31 15.52 5.81 -6.92
CA LEU A 31 14.59 5.41 -7.98
C LEU A 31 15.35 4.72 -9.12
N PRO A 32 14.74 3.75 -9.82
CA PRO A 32 15.32 3.16 -11.02
C PRO A 32 15.70 4.23 -12.05
N ASP A 33 16.73 3.99 -12.86
CA ASP A 33 17.26 4.98 -13.83
C ASP A 33 16.19 5.59 -14.74
N LYS A 34 15.16 4.81 -15.10
CA LYS A 34 14.02 5.24 -15.93
C LYS A 34 13.03 6.18 -15.22
N LEU A 35 13.15 6.36 -13.91
CA LEU A 35 12.22 7.13 -13.05
C LEU A 35 12.93 8.15 -12.16
N GLN A 36 14.20 8.48 -12.46
CA GLN A 36 14.99 9.47 -11.72
C GLN A 36 14.48 10.91 -11.85
N GLN A 37 13.35 11.13 -12.52
CA GLN A 37 12.69 12.42 -12.65
C GLN A 37 11.35 12.37 -11.93
N TRP A 38 11.40 12.28 -10.59
CA TRP A 38 10.21 12.63 -9.84
C TRP A 38 9.84 14.08 -10.15
N SER A 39 8.60 14.28 -10.59
CA SER A 39 8.09 15.55 -11.09
C SER A 39 8.19 16.64 -10.00
N LYS A 40 7.92 17.90 -10.36
CA LYS A 40 8.03 19.10 -9.49
C LYS A 40 7.10 19.09 -8.26
N ASP A 41 6.59 17.94 -7.85
CA ASP A 41 5.59 17.75 -6.81
C ASP A 41 6.09 18.16 -5.42
N VAL A 42 5.13 18.58 -4.60
CA VAL A 42 5.30 19.00 -3.21
C VAL A 42 5.67 17.79 -2.35
N ILE A 43 6.76 17.87 -1.61
CA ILE A 43 7.15 16.84 -0.64
C ILE A 43 6.38 17.10 0.66
N VAL A 44 5.53 16.14 1.07
CA VAL A 44 4.77 16.22 2.33
C VAL A 44 5.47 15.41 3.43
N CYS A 45 5.88 16.07 4.51
CA CYS A 45 6.46 15.41 5.68
C CYS A 45 5.36 15.00 6.68
N LEU A 46 4.99 13.73 6.70
CA LEU A 46 3.93 13.20 7.57
C LEU A 46 4.30 13.21 9.07
N GLN A 47 5.59 13.20 9.40
CA GLN A 47 6.09 13.07 10.78
C GLN A 47 7.18 14.11 11.10
N LEU A 48 6.86 15.40 10.88
CA LEU A 48 7.82 16.51 11.00
C LEU A 48 8.67 16.48 12.28
N ARG A 49 8.04 16.26 13.44
CA ARG A 49 8.74 16.22 14.74
C ARG A 49 9.71 15.04 14.87
N GLN A 50 9.35 13.87 14.35
CA GLN A 50 10.21 12.69 14.40
C GLN A 50 11.39 12.84 13.45
N PHE A 51 11.15 13.38 12.25
CA PHE A 51 12.21 13.66 11.30
C PHE A 51 13.23 14.67 11.84
N ALA A 52 12.76 15.73 12.51
CA ALA A 52 13.63 16.70 13.17
C ALA A 52 14.54 16.05 14.23
N ARG A 53 13.97 15.22 15.10
CA ARG A 53 14.73 14.48 16.11
C ARG A 53 15.75 13.54 15.46
N PHE A 54 15.31 12.75 14.50
CA PHE A 54 16.17 11.81 13.76
C PHE A 54 17.37 12.52 13.13
N ARG A 55 17.17 13.69 12.51
CA ARG A 55 18.24 14.52 11.96
C ARG A 55 19.24 14.95 13.03
N ASP A 56 18.76 15.42 14.18
CA ASP A 56 19.64 15.88 15.25
C ASP A 56 20.43 14.72 15.86
N GLU A 57 19.84 13.52 15.92
CA GLU A 57 20.54 12.30 16.32
C GLU A 57 21.64 11.89 15.34
N LEU A 58 21.39 12.00 14.03
CA LEU A 58 22.35 11.69 12.99
C LEU A 58 23.63 12.55 13.00
N ARG A 59 23.61 13.71 13.68
CA ARG A 59 24.80 14.58 13.81
C ARG A 59 25.85 14.01 14.76
N SER A 60 25.46 13.12 15.67
CA SER A 60 26.43 12.41 16.52
C SER A 60 27.06 11.26 15.73
N PRO A 61 28.40 11.21 15.57
CA PRO A 61 29.07 10.12 14.88
C PRO A 61 28.76 8.73 15.49
N GLU A 62 28.58 8.68 16.81
CA GLU A 62 28.23 7.47 17.54
C GLU A 62 26.80 6.99 17.20
N LYS A 63 25.84 7.91 17.16
CA LYS A 63 24.46 7.59 16.78
C LYS A 63 24.36 7.23 15.30
N ALA A 64 25.13 7.89 14.44
CA ALA A 64 25.21 7.54 13.02
C ALA A 64 25.79 6.13 12.81
N ALA A 65 26.83 5.75 13.55
CA ALA A 65 27.38 4.40 13.52
C ALA A 65 26.38 3.35 14.05
N SER A 66 25.70 3.66 15.16
CA SER A 66 24.64 2.82 15.72
C SER A 66 23.48 2.62 14.75
N LEU A 67 23.06 3.67 14.04
CA LEU A 67 22.04 3.58 13.02
C LEU A 67 22.50 2.72 11.85
N LYS A 68 23.75 2.84 11.39
CA LYS A 68 24.29 1.99 10.33
C LYS A 68 24.25 0.52 10.72
N LEU A 69 24.58 0.19 11.97
CA LEU A 69 24.47 -1.15 12.51
C LEU A 69 23.01 -1.63 12.55
N TYR A 70 22.10 -0.78 13.04
CA TYR A 70 20.67 -1.07 13.06
C TYR A 70 20.12 -1.33 11.66
N LEU A 71 20.41 -0.46 10.68
CA LEU A 71 19.98 -0.62 9.29
C LEU A 71 20.57 -1.87 8.65
N GLY A 72 21.83 -2.19 8.93
CA GLY A 72 22.46 -3.43 8.48
C GLY A 72 21.77 -4.67 9.06
N ALA A 73 21.52 -4.68 10.37
CA ALA A 73 20.80 -5.77 11.03
C ALA A 73 19.35 -5.89 10.52
N TYR A 74 18.66 -4.77 10.34
CA TYR A 74 17.31 -4.71 9.78
C TYR A 74 17.26 -5.23 8.35
N LEU A 75 18.23 -4.85 7.51
CA LEU A 75 18.33 -5.35 6.15
C LEU A 75 18.57 -6.86 6.14
N VAL A 76 19.54 -7.35 6.91
CA VAL A 76 19.78 -8.80 7.04
C VAL A 76 18.52 -9.52 7.49
N TRP A 77 17.82 -9.00 8.50
CA TRP A 77 16.56 -9.55 8.99
C TRP A 77 15.48 -9.60 7.90
N LYS A 78 15.34 -8.55 7.09
CA LYS A 78 14.40 -8.51 5.95
C LYS A 78 14.80 -9.49 4.85
N MET A 79 16.10 -9.67 4.63
CA MET A 79 16.65 -10.51 3.56
C MET A 79 16.76 -11.98 3.96
N MET A 80 16.63 -12.30 5.27
CA MET A 80 16.65 -13.67 5.79
C MET A 80 15.58 -14.56 5.16
N THR A 81 14.48 -14.00 4.66
CA THR A 81 13.46 -14.76 3.90
C THR A 81 13.99 -15.36 2.60
N PHE A 82 15.07 -14.81 2.06
CA PHE A 82 15.78 -15.28 0.86
C PHE A 82 17.06 -16.06 1.20
N ALA A 83 17.40 -16.16 2.48
CA ALA A 83 18.64 -16.77 2.93
C ALA A 83 18.53 -18.31 2.99
N SER A 84 19.64 -18.96 3.33
CA SER A 84 19.66 -20.42 3.48
C SER A 84 18.67 -20.89 4.55
N ARG A 85 18.15 -22.12 4.38
CA ARG A 85 17.20 -22.74 5.32
C ARG A 85 17.65 -22.68 6.78
N ARG A 86 18.97 -22.75 7.02
CA ARG A 86 19.57 -22.67 8.37
C ARG A 86 19.33 -21.31 9.03
N LEU A 87 19.46 -20.22 8.28
CA LEU A 87 19.22 -18.86 8.80
C LEU A 87 17.73 -18.62 9.06
N THR A 88 16.87 -19.10 8.16
CA THR A 88 15.41 -19.05 8.36
C THR A 88 14.98 -19.82 9.60
N HIS A 89 15.57 -20.99 9.86
CA HIS A 89 15.29 -21.81 11.04
C HIS A 89 15.68 -21.09 12.34
N ALA A 90 16.90 -20.55 12.42
CA ALA A 90 17.39 -19.83 13.60
C ALA A 90 16.51 -18.62 13.96
N MET A 91 15.99 -17.91 12.96
CA MET A 91 15.05 -16.80 13.19
C MET A 91 13.71 -17.29 13.76
N GLN A 92 13.16 -18.39 13.23
CA GLN A 92 11.88 -18.93 13.68
C GLN A 92 11.98 -19.55 15.09
N GLU A 93 13.13 -20.14 15.42
CA GLU A 93 13.45 -20.53 16.81
C GLU A 93 13.39 -19.32 17.74
N GLY A 94 14.00 -18.19 17.37
CA GLY A 94 13.94 -16.95 18.14
C GLY A 94 12.53 -16.35 18.30
N LYS A 95 11.58 -16.73 17.45
CA LYS A 95 10.16 -16.34 17.52
C LYS A 95 9.27 -17.37 18.24
N GLY A 96 9.82 -18.50 18.67
CA GLY A 96 9.07 -19.58 19.31
C GLY A 96 8.24 -20.44 18.34
N THR A 97 8.50 -20.36 17.04
CA THR A 97 7.72 -21.05 15.99
C THR A 97 8.57 -21.92 15.04
N PRO A 98 9.48 -22.80 15.54
CA PRO A 98 10.45 -23.51 14.71
C PRO A 98 9.84 -24.56 13.76
N HIS A 99 8.71 -25.16 14.14
CA HIS A 99 8.03 -26.19 13.35
C HIS A 99 7.40 -25.65 12.05
N LEU A 100 7.26 -24.33 11.92
CA LEU A 100 6.63 -23.71 10.76
C LEU A 100 7.56 -23.58 9.55
N VAL A 101 8.86 -23.86 9.65
CA VAL A 101 9.85 -23.57 8.58
C VAL A 101 9.48 -24.13 7.20
N ASN A 102 8.86 -25.32 7.12
CA ASN A 102 8.43 -25.89 5.83
C ASN A 102 7.08 -25.32 5.34
N LEU A 103 6.14 -25.06 6.25
CA LEU A 103 4.90 -24.35 5.93
C LEU A 103 5.20 -22.90 5.48
N TYR A 104 6.26 -22.33 6.03
CA TYR A 104 6.73 -20.97 5.80
C TYR A 104 7.32 -20.82 4.40
N LEU A 105 7.93 -21.83 3.78
CA LEU A 105 8.49 -21.65 2.43
C LEU A 105 7.41 -21.33 1.38
N THR A 106 6.29 -22.07 1.36
CA THR A 106 5.19 -21.79 0.43
C THR A 106 4.53 -20.45 0.73
N VAL A 107 4.30 -20.14 2.01
CA VAL A 107 3.73 -18.85 2.45
C VAL A 107 4.67 -17.70 2.08
N GLN A 108 5.97 -17.82 2.34
CA GLN A 108 7.00 -16.85 1.95
C GLN A 108 7.03 -16.67 0.43
N CYS A 109 7.10 -17.74 -0.36
CA CYS A 109 7.07 -17.63 -1.81
C CYS A 109 5.82 -16.90 -2.29
N THR A 110 4.67 -17.19 -1.67
CA THR A 110 3.41 -16.50 -1.95
C THR A 110 3.49 -15.02 -1.59
N ASP A 111 3.97 -14.67 -0.41
CA ASP A 111 4.15 -13.27 0.04
C ASP A 111 5.13 -12.49 -0.83
N LEU A 112 6.19 -13.15 -1.29
CA LEU A 112 7.16 -12.57 -2.21
C LEU A 112 6.53 -12.29 -3.58
N ILE A 113 5.81 -13.26 -4.16
CA ILE A 113 5.06 -13.04 -5.40
C ILE A 113 4.01 -11.94 -5.21
N ASN A 114 3.31 -11.91 -4.08
CA ASN A 114 2.35 -10.85 -3.74
C ASN A 114 3.01 -9.48 -3.65
N THR A 115 4.26 -9.39 -3.23
CA THR A 115 4.97 -8.11 -3.15
C THR A 115 5.48 -7.67 -4.52
N ALA A 116 5.94 -8.61 -5.34
CA ALA A 116 6.54 -8.33 -6.64
C ALA A 116 5.50 -8.14 -7.76
N LEU A 117 4.43 -8.93 -7.76
CA LEU A 117 3.35 -8.99 -8.76
C LEU A 117 1.96 -8.88 -8.10
N PRO A 118 1.74 -7.84 -7.28
CA PRO A 118 0.56 -7.74 -6.43
C PRO A 118 -0.76 -7.76 -7.21
N LEU A 119 -0.83 -7.08 -8.37
CA LEU A 119 -2.06 -7.00 -9.18
C LEU A 119 -2.38 -8.32 -9.90
N THR A 120 -1.36 -9.07 -10.30
CA THR A 120 -1.55 -10.39 -10.93
C THR A 120 -2.21 -11.36 -9.97
N VAL A 121 -1.70 -11.43 -8.72
CA VAL A 121 -2.29 -12.32 -7.72
C VAL A 121 -3.70 -11.85 -7.35
N TRP A 122 -3.89 -10.54 -7.20
CA TRP A 122 -5.20 -9.98 -6.96
C TRP A 122 -6.21 -10.35 -8.04
N LYS A 123 -5.88 -10.11 -9.32
CA LYS A 123 -6.74 -10.43 -10.47
C LYS A 123 -7.06 -11.92 -10.51
N PHE A 124 -6.07 -12.78 -10.27
CA PHE A 124 -6.28 -14.22 -10.21
C PHE A 124 -7.28 -14.64 -9.13
N GLN A 125 -7.21 -14.03 -7.94
CA GLN A 125 -8.17 -14.30 -6.87
C GLN A 125 -9.55 -13.72 -7.18
N GLN A 126 -9.59 -12.50 -7.71
CA GLN A 126 -10.83 -11.83 -8.05
C GLN A 126 -11.60 -12.59 -9.13
N ASP A 127 -10.92 -13.16 -10.13
CA ASP A 127 -11.51 -14.00 -11.18
C ASP A 127 -12.20 -15.25 -10.65
N LYS A 128 -11.87 -15.69 -9.42
CA LYS A 128 -12.54 -16.80 -8.74
C LYS A 128 -13.80 -16.39 -7.97
N ILE A 129 -14.03 -15.10 -7.77
CA ILE A 129 -15.23 -14.61 -7.08
C ILE A 129 -16.44 -14.86 -7.97
N HIS A 130 -17.40 -15.60 -7.45
CA HIS A 130 -18.65 -15.90 -8.14
C HIS A 130 -19.40 -14.61 -8.53
N PHE A 131 -19.93 -14.53 -9.74
CA PHE A 131 -20.63 -13.34 -10.25
C PHE A 131 -21.79 -12.90 -9.35
N ALA A 132 -22.56 -13.85 -8.80
CA ALA A 132 -23.64 -13.53 -7.86
C ALA A 132 -23.13 -12.86 -6.57
N SER A 133 -21.94 -13.24 -6.08
CA SER A 133 -21.33 -12.61 -4.92
C SER A 133 -20.95 -11.16 -5.18
N ARG A 134 -20.52 -10.85 -6.41
CA ARG A 134 -20.25 -9.47 -6.84
C ARG A 134 -21.54 -8.62 -6.85
N LEU A 135 -22.62 -9.14 -7.42
CA LEU A 135 -23.91 -8.43 -7.47
C LEU A 135 -24.50 -8.21 -6.08
N ALA A 136 -24.48 -9.23 -5.22
CA ALA A 136 -24.99 -9.13 -3.86
C ALA A 136 -24.23 -8.07 -3.04
N LEU A 137 -22.91 -7.95 -3.25
CA LEU A 137 -22.13 -6.91 -2.62
C LEU A 137 -22.51 -5.49 -3.11
N PHE A 138 -22.72 -5.31 -4.42
CA PHE A 138 -23.19 -4.02 -4.94
C PHE A 138 -24.54 -3.60 -4.34
N ASP A 139 -25.45 -4.55 -4.10
CA ASP A 139 -26.72 -4.26 -3.41
C ASP A 139 -26.50 -3.86 -1.94
N VAL A 140 -25.64 -4.58 -1.21
CA VAL A 140 -25.27 -4.22 0.17
C VAL A 140 -24.67 -2.81 0.21
N TYR A 141 -23.74 -2.51 -0.69
CA TYR A 141 -23.12 -1.20 -0.81
C TYR A 141 -24.12 -0.07 -1.11
N ALA A 142 -25.04 -0.28 -2.05
CA ALA A 142 -26.09 0.69 -2.38
C ALA A 142 -27.04 0.94 -1.20
N ARG A 143 -27.30 -0.08 -0.37
CA ARG A 143 -28.09 0.07 0.86
C ARG A 143 -27.32 0.84 1.94
N LEU A 144 -26.03 0.55 2.13
CA LEU A 144 -25.18 1.30 3.06
C LEU A 144 -25.09 2.78 2.69
N ARG A 145 -24.91 3.11 1.40
CA ARG A 145 -24.92 4.50 0.93
C ARG A 145 -26.24 5.21 1.23
N ARG A 146 -27.38 4.57 0.98
CA ARG A 146 -28.71 5.14 1.33
C ARG A 146 -28.90 5.29 2.84
N ALA A 147 -28.46 4.32 3.63
CA ALA A 147 -28.53 4.39 5.08
C ALA A 147 -27.68 5.55 5.62
N LEU A 148 -26.49 5.78 5.06
CA LEU A 148 -25.63 6.91 5.43
C LEU A 148 -26.32 8.24 5.15
N VAL A 149 -26.92 8.42 3.97
CA VAL A 149 -27.66 9.63 3.60
C VAL A 149 -28.86 9.85 4.53
N ASN A 150 -29.61 8.80 4.85
CA ASN A 150 -30.76 8.89 5.76
C ASN A 150 -30.34 9.23 7.20
N LEU A 151 -29.22 8.68 7.68
CA LEU A 151 -28.71 8.92 9.02
C LEU A 151 -28.29 10.39 9.20
N VAL A 152 -27.78 11.03 8.15
CA VAL A 152 -27.32 12.42 8.23
C VAL A 152 -28.40 13.46 8.00
N ALA A 153 -29.62 13.05 7.63
CA ALA A 153 -30.76 13.95 7.42
C ALA A 153 -31.19 14.70 8.70
N GLY A 154 -30.75 14.25 9.89
CA GLY A 154 -30.97 14.92 11.17
C GLY A 154 -29.95 16.01 11.53
N HIS A 155 -28.90 16.21 10.70
CA HIS A 155 -27.91 17.27 10.90
C HIS A 155 -28.31 18.58 10.20
N ASP A 156 -27.54 19.65 10.41
CA ASP A 156 -27.76 20.90 9.67
C ASP A 156 -27.62 20.71 8.15
N SER A 157 -28.28 21.57 7.39
CA SER A 157 -28.38 21.47 5.93
C SER A 157 -27.01 21.43 5.23
N ASP A 158 -26.00 22.10 5.77
CA ASP A 158 -24.66 22.16 5.16
C ASP A 158 -23.90 20.85 5.40
N THR A 159 -23.92 20.34 6.63
CA THR A 159 -23.34 19.03 6.97
C THR A 159 -24.01 17.89 6.21
N ALA A 160 -25.35 17.86 6.17
CA ALA A 160 -26.10 16.83 5.45
C ALA A 160 -25.79 16.82 3.95
N SER A 161 -25.70 18.01 3.33
CA SER A 161 -25.34 18.17 1.92
C SER A 161 -23.91 17.68 1.63
N LYS A 162 -22.94 18.04 2.46
CA LYS A 162 -21.54 17.61 2.32
C LYS A 162 -21.38 16.10 2.45
N ILE A 163 -22.10 15.47 3.39
CA ILE A 163 -22.00 14.01 3.56
C ILE A 163 -22.72 13.27 2.43
N ALA A 164 -23.86 13.78 1.95
CA ALA A 164 -24.51 13.22 0.77
C ALA A 164 -23.60 13.30 -0.47
N GLN A 165 -22.97 14.45 -0.70
CA GLN A 165 -21.99 14.62 -1.78
C GLN A 165 -20.79 13.69 -1.62
N PHE A 166 -20.28 13.52 -0.40
CA PHE A 166 -19.20 12.57 -0.13
C PHE A 166 -19.62 11.13 -0.44
N ALA A 167 -20.78 10.70 0.05
CA ALA A 167 -21.34 9.37 -0.17
C ALA A 167 -21.56 9.09 -1.67
N ASP A 168 -21.94 10.10 -2.44
CA ASP A 168 -22.13 10.02 -3.89
C ASP A 168 -20.82 9.85 -4.66
N THR A 169 -19.72 10.36 -4.12
CA THR A 169 -18.38 10.18 -4.69
C THR A 169 -17.70 8.87 -4.27
N LEU A 170 -18.32 8.09 -3.37
CA LEU A 170 -17.74 6.80 -2.98
C LEU A 170 -17.88 5.77 -4.11
N SER A 171 -16.76 5.18 -4.50
CA SER A 171 -16.71 4.06 -5.44
C SER A 171 -16.36 2.75 -4.71
N LEU A 172 -16.78 1.62 -5.26
CA LEU A 172 -16.49 0.29 -4.73
C LEU A 172 -15.55 -0.45 -5.69
N GLY A 173 -14.29 -0.63 -5.29
CA GLY A 173 -13.28 -1.43 -6.00
C GLY A 173 -13.18 -1.17 -7.51
N ALA A 174 -13.49 0.04 -7.97
CA ALA A 174 -13.80 0.34 -9.35
C ALA A 174 -12.66 -0.01 -10.31
N PHE A 175 -11.41 0.11 -9.87
CA PHE A 175 -10.25 -0.10 -10.72
C PHE A 175 -9.73 -1.52 -10.71
N ASN A 176 -9.54 -2.09 -9.52
CA ASN A 176 -9.02 -3.44 -9.39
C ASN A 176 -9.97 -4.47 -10.01
N TRP A 177 -11.24 -4.10 -10.26
CA TRP A 177 -12.21 -4.94 -10.93
C TRP A 177 -12.24 -4.82 -12.44
N THR A 178 -11.76 -3.69 -12.97
CA THR A 178 -11.77 -3.40 -14.40
C THR A 178 -10.43 -3.66 -15.07
N ILE A 179 -9.37 -3.90 -14.29
CA ILE A 179 -8.06 -4.21 -14.84
C ILE A 179 -8.12 -5.47 -15.72
N THR A 180 -7.77 -5.32 -16.99
CA THR A 180 -7.79 -6.42 -17.97
C THR A 180 -6.50 -7.24 -17.88
N ARG A 181 -6.52 -8.44 -18.46
CA ARG A 181 -5.29 -9.25 -18.59
C ARG A 181 -4.26 -8.55 -19.46
N GLU A 182 -4.69 -7.93 -20.56
CA GLU A 182 -3.82 -7.16 -21.46
C GLU A 182 -3.11 -6.02 -20.72
N GLN A 183 -3.84 -5.27 -19.88
CA GLN A 183 -3.23 -4.21 -19.05
C GLN A 183 -2.20 -4.75 -18.04
N LEU A 184 -2.42 -5.95 -17.49
CA LEU A 184 -1.43 -6.61 -16.63
C LEU A 184 -0.22 -7.10 -17.42
N ASP A 185 -0.43 -7.65 -18.61
CA ASP A 185 0.65 -8.12 -19.48
C ASP A 185 1.53 -6.93 -19.90
N ASP A 186 0.94 -5.78 -20.22
CA ASP A 186 1.66 -4.54 -20.50
C ASP A 186 2.43 -4.03 -19.27
N LEU A 187 1.77 -4.00 -18.10
CA LEU A 187 2.39 -3.58 -16.85
C LEU A 187 3.59 -4.46 -16.46
N TYR A 188 3.54 -5.76 -16.75
CA TYR A 188 4.58 -6.72 -16.38
C TYR A 188 5.41 -7.20 -17.58
N ALA A 189 5.37 -6.49 -18.72
CA ALA A 189 6.09 -6.85 -19.95
C ALA A 189 7.61 -6.89 -19.79
N PHE A 190 8.15 -6.26 -18.74
CA PHE A 190 9.57 -6.30 -18.41
C PHE A 190 9.99 -7.64 -17.78
N VAL A 191 9.09 -8.38 -17.13
CA VAL A 191 9.42 -9.62 -16.39
C VAL A 191 9.98 -10.72 -17.32
N PRO A 192 9.41 -11.01 -18.50
CA PRO A 192 9.99 -11.96 -19.45
C PRO A 192 11.39 -11.55 -19.95
N GLN A 193 11.67 -10.25 -20.05
CA GLN A 193 12.97 -9.74 -20.49
C GLN A 193 14.06 -10.07 -19.45
N LEU A 194 13.73 -9.94 -18.16
CA LEU A 194 14.62 -10.30 -17.04
C LEU A 194 14.97 -11.79 -16.99
N ARG A 195 14.14 -12.67 -17.57
CA ARG A 195 14.37 -14.12 -17.62
C ARG A 195 15.42 -14.51 -18.68
N ASN A 196 15.58 -13.71 -19.72
CA ASN A 196 16.45 -14.02 -20.86
C ASN A 196 17.90 -13.58 -20.65
N GLU A 197 18.18 -12.83 -19.59
CA GLU A 197 19.54 -12.49 -19.16
C GLU A 197 20.13 -13.60 -18.27
N LYS A 198 21.28 -14.17 -18.65
CA LYS A 198 21.90 -15.32 -17.95
C LYS A 198 22.20 -15.04 -16.46
N SER A 199 22.09 -16.10 -15.65
CA SER A 199 22.55 -16.29 -14.25
C SER A 199 22.23 -15.19 -13.24
N ARG A 200 20.94 -14.87 -13.07
CA ARG A 200 20.46 -14.06 -11.95
C ARG A 200 20.03 -14.96 -10.79
N THR A 201 20.42 -14.60 -9.58
CA THR A 201 19.89 -15.23 -8.35
C THR A 201 18.41 -14.87 -8.18
N PHE A 202 17.66 -15.69 -7.44
CA PHE A 202 16.26 -15.40 -7.12
C PHE A 202 16.10 -14.04 -6.44
N LEU A 203 17.06 -13.65 -5.60
CA LEU A 203 17.04 -12.38 -4.90
C LEU A 203 17.18 -11.18 -5.86
N GLU A 204 18.10 -11.26 -6.81
CA GLU A 204 18.28 -10.20 -7.83
C GLU A 204 17.02 -10.06 -8.67
N LEU A 205 16.46 -11.18 -9.13
CA LEU A 205 15.21 -11.17 -9.90
C LEU A 205 14.05 -10.59 -9.08
N TYR A 206 13.85 -11.05 -7.84
CA TYR A 206 12.80 -10.53 -6.96
C TYR A 206 12.95 -9.03 -6.73
N THR A 207 14.17 -8.58 -6.41
CA THR A 207 14.43 -7.17 -6.08
C THR A 207 14.14 -6.30 -7.29
N GLU A 208 14.60 -6.69 -8.48
CA GLU A 208 14.36 -5.93 -9.69
C GLU A 208 12.89 -5.90 -10.10
N VAL A 209 12.17 -7.02 -9.94
CA VAL A 209 10.72 -7.05 -10.19
C VAL A 209 9.98 -6.17 -9.18
N ALA A 210 10.22 -6.32 -7.88
CA ALA A 210 9.55 -5.54 -6.85
C ALA A 210 9.81 -4.04 -6.99
N VAL A 211 11.06 -3.67 -7.30
CA VAL A 211 11.44 -2.27 -7.54
C VAL A 211 10.77 -1.74 -8.80
N SER A 212 10.84 -2.47 -9.92
CA SER A 212 10.25 -2.04 -11.21
C SER A 212 8.72 -1.93 -11.14
N THR A 213 8.06 -2.88 -10.47
CA THR A 213 6.62 -2.80 -10.20
C THR A 213 6.29 -1.56 -9.39
N LEU A 214 6.96 -1.33 -8.25
CA LEU A 214 6.71 -0.15 -7.41
C LEU A 214 6.93 1.16 -8.19
N ALA A 215 7.90 1.14 -9.07
CA ALA A 215 8.24 2.22 -9.98
C ALA A 215 7.08 2.53 -10.95
N MET A 216 6.56 1.52 -11.64
CA MET A 216 5.44 1.67 -12.57
C MET A 216 4.14 2.08 -11.87
N LEU A 217 3.86 1.55 -10.67
CA LEU A 217 2.67 1.94 -9.89
C LEU A 217 2.72 3.40 -9.42
N LYS A 218 3.91 4.02 -9.38
CA LYS A 218 4.10 5.43 -9.01
C LYS A 218 4.15 6.37 -10.21
N ASP A 219 4.18 5.84 -11.42
CA ASP A 219 4.27 6.62 -12.65
C ASP A 219 2.93 7.32 -12.94
N PRO A 220 2.88 8.67 -12.98
CA PRO A 220 1.67 9.42 -13.28
C PRO A 220 1.05 9.09 -14.65
N GLU A 221 1.86 8.74 -15.65
CA GLU A 221 1.38 8.39 -16.99
C GLU A 221 0.60 7.06 -16.96
N ASN A 222 1.06 6.12 -16.13
CA ASN A 222 0.33 4.89 -15.83
C ASN A 222 -0.82 5.12 -14.84
N ALA A 223 -0.76 6.20 -14.04
CA ALA A 223 -1.83 6.59 -13.11
C ALA A 223 -3.10 7.09 -13.81
N HIS A 224 -3.06 7.38 -15.12
CA HIS A 224 -4.25 7.69 -15.94
C HIS A 224 -5.22 6.51 -16.09
N SER A 225 -4.78 5.29 -15.76
CA SER A 225 -5.68 4.15 -15.60
C SER A 225 -6.51 4.20 -14.31
N GLY A 226 -6.25 5.17 -13.43
CA GLY A 226 -7.07 5.49 -12.27
C GLY A 226 -6.98 4.44 -11.17
N SER A 227 -5.98 4.56 -10.29
CA SER A 227 -5.81 3.84 -9.00
C SER A 227 -4.97 2.54 -8.94
N LEU A 228 -4.01 2.36 -9.87
CA LEU A 228 -2.88 1.42 -9.68
C LEU A 228 -2.09 1.63 -8.38
N LEU A 229 -2.22 2.81 -7.76
CA LEU A 229 -1.44 3.22 -6.59
C LEU A 229 -1.56 2.29 -5.38
N HIS A 230 -2.56 1.41 -5.35
CA HIS A 230 -2.89 0.65 -4.16
C HIS A 230 -3.24 -0.78 -4.49
N VAL A 231 -2.24 -1.66 -4.36
CA VAL A 231 -2.56 -3.06 -4.10
C VAL A 231 -2.53 -3.26 -2.60
N PRO A 232 -3.68 -3.49 -1.94
CA PRO A 232 -3.65 -3.93 -0.57
C PRO A 232 -2.82 -5.21 -0.53
N HIS A 233 -1.98 -5.34 0.50
CA HIS A 233 -1.54 -6.67 0.87
C HIS A 233 -2.78 -7.56 0.92
N LEU A 234 -2.66 -8.80 0.43
CA LEU A 234 -3.69 -9.84 0.43
C LEU A 234 -4.13 -10.27 1.85
N ALA A 235 -4.17 -9.33 2.78
CA ALA A 235 -4.80 -9.48 4.05
C ALA A 235 -6.31 -9.64 3.85
N THR A 236 -6.93 -10.40 4.75
CA THR A 236 -8.37 -10.58 4.92
C THR A 236 -9.12 -9.29 5.30
N ASN A 237 -8.50 -8.12 5.14
CA ASN A 237 -8.97 -6.86 5.69
C ASN A 237 -9.76 -6.07 4.63
N VAL A 238 -10.87 -5.47 5.07
CA VAL A 238 -11.51 -4.35 4.38
C VAL A 238 -10.63 -3.12 4.59
N VAL A 239 -10.22 -2.45 3.51
CA VAL A 239 -9.39 -1.24 3.60
C VAL A 239 -10.22 -0.04 3.16
N TYR A 240 -10.55 0.82 4.11
CA TYR A 240 -11.21 2.09 3.83
C TYR A 240 -10.17 3.14 3.40
N ARG A 241 -10.19 3.55 2.12
CA ARG A 241 -9.28 4.59 1.58
C ARG A 241 -10.03 5.86 1.21
N LEU A 242 -10.79 6.36 2.19
CA LEU A 242 -11.74 7.45 2.01
C LEU A 242 -11.08 8.82 1.74
N LEU A 243 -9.83 9.02 2.15
CA LEU A 243 -9.19 10.35 2.14
C LEU A 243 -8.50 10.72 0.82
N VAL A 244 -8.13 9.75 -0.02
CA VAL A 244 -7.35 10.00 -1.25
C VAL A 244 -8.14 9.63 -2.50
N THR A 245 -8.64 8.40 -2.58
CA THR A 245 -9.35 7.89 -3.76
C THR A 245 -10.87 7.87 -3.60
N ARG A 246 -11.37 8.13 -2.37
CA ARG A 246 -12.80 7.96 -2.01
C ARG A 246 -13.32 6.59 -2.43
N GLU A 247 -12.44 5.60 -2.40
CA GLU A 247 -12.76 4.24 -2.82
C GLU A 247 -12.84 3.34 -1.59
N ILE A 248 -13.87 2.50 -1.57
CA ILE A 248 -13.99 1.38 -0.66
C ILE A 248 -13.43 0.18 -1.39
N GLU A 249 -12.31 -0.32 -0.89
CA GLU A 249 -11.64 -1.46 -1.47
C GLU A 249 -11.87 -2.70 -0.60
N LEU A 250 -12.43 -3.73 -1.23
CA LEU A 250 -12.69 -5.02 -0.57
C LEU A 250 -11.74 -6.07 -1.13
N SER A 251 -11.00 -6.68 -0.20
CA SER A 251 -10.19 -7.86 -0.46
C SER A 251 -11.01 -8.99 -1.07
N PRO A 252 -10.50 -9.76 -2.06
CA PRO A 252 -11.14 -10.98 -2.54
C PRO A 252 -11.49 -11.96 -1.41
N PHE A 253 -10.73 -11.92 -0.32
CA PHE A 253 -11.01 -12.72 0.87
C PHE A 253 -12.28 -12.31 1.60
N ALA A 254 -12.76 -11.07 1.44
CA ALA A 254 -14.05 -10.64 1.97
C ALA A 254 -15.22 -11.40 1.31
N PHE A 255 -15.01 -12.05 0.16
CA PHE A 255 -16.03 -12.85 -0.55
C PHE A 255 -16.01 -14.32 -0.17
N LEU A 256 -15.13 -14.72 0.76
CA LEU A 256 -15.05 -16.09 1.22
C LEU A 256 -15.96 -16.30 2.42
N TRP A 257 -16.45 -17.53 2.54
CA TRP A 257 -17.06 -18.01 3.77
C TRP A 257 -16.05 -17.93 4.92
N PRO A 258 -16.44 -17.48 6.14
CA PRO A 258 -17.79 -17.11 6.57
C PRO A 258 -18.12 -15.62 6.41
N VAL A 259 -17.24 -14.80 5.82
CA VAL A 259 -17.36 -13.33 5.79
C VAL A 259 -18.51 -12.88 4.90
N PHE A 260 -18.64 -13.47 3.72
CA PHE A 260 -19.72 -13.12 2.79
C PHE A 260 -20.11 -14.33 1.95
N HIS A 261 -21.41 -14.48 1.69
CA HIS A 261 -21.92 -15.46 0.74
C HIS A 261 -23.18 -14.94 0.06
N HIS A 262 -23.29 -15.11 -1.26
CA HIS A 262 -24.46 -14.61 -2.00
C HIS A 262 -25.78 -15.30 -1.61
N GLU A 263 -25.71 -16.48 -1.00
CA GLU A 263 -26.89 -17.19 -0.47
C GLU A 263 -27.29 -16.71 0.93
N TYR A 264 -26.45 -15.92 1.61
CA TYR A 264 -26.85 -15.31 2.87
C TYR A 264 -27.89 -14.23 2.64
N SER A 265 -28.79 -14.07 3.61
CA SER A 265 -29.71 -12.95 3.62
C SER A 265 -28.95 -11.62 3.67
N ALA A 266 -29.51 -10.57 3.07
CA ALA A 266 -28.89 -9.24 3.07
C ALA A 266 -28.50 -8.74 4.48
N PRO A 267 -29.33 -8.93 5.54
CA PRO A 267 -28.92 -8.56 6.90
C PRO A 267 -27.70 -9.32 7.43
N VAL A 268 -27.57 -10.61 7.10
CA VAL A 268 -26.39 -11.41 7.51
C VAL A 268 -25.15 -10.91 6.79
N ASN A 269 -25.21 -10.70 5.48
CA ASN A 269 -24.09 -10.12 4.72
C ASN A 269 -23.72 -8.71 5.22
N MET A 270 -24.69 -7.89 5.63
CA MET A 270 -24.44 -6.57 6.21
C MET A 270 -23.80 -6.61 7.60
N GLY A 271 -24.14 -7.60 8.42
CA GLY A 271 -23.58 -7.70 9.78
C GLY A 271 -22.13 -8.20 9.81
N LEU A 272 -21.67 -8.82 8.72
CA LEU A 272 -20.35 -9.44 8.62
C LEU A 272 -19.32 -8.59 7.84
N LEU A 273 -19.80 -7.65 7.02
CA LEU A 273 -18.98 -6.65 6.30
C LEU A 273 -18.80 -5.38 7.14
#